data_AF-A0A3N8GRY8-F1
#
_entry.id   AF-A0A3N8GRY8-F1
#
_cell.length_a   1.000
_cell.length_b   1.000
_cell.length_c   1.000
_cell.angle_alpha   90.00
_cell.angle_beta   90.00
_cell.angle_gamma   90.00
#
_symmetry.space_group_name_H-M   'P 1'
#
loop_
_entity.id
_entity.type
_entity.pdbx_description
1 polymer ?
#
loop_
_entity_poly.entity_id
_entity_poly.type
_entity_poly.pdbx_seq_one_letter_code
_entity_poly.pdbx_strand_id
1 'polypeptide(L)'
;MPSVTILIPGASMPSNAALDALSSACEALCSDVLRAAPGTIHVAYVPIRHGCGHPVSAEIRFRITSFRTTELMDRFMAELDREILRHTGFVARIRCFGYDTPHLHARH
;
A
#
# COMPACT_ATOMS: atom_id res chain seq x y z
N MET A 1 -3.89 -4.00 11.18
CA MET A 1 -4.89 -3.26 10.39
C MET A 1 -4.28 -2.12 9.55
N PRO A 2 -3.36 -2.42 8.62
CA PRO A 2 -2.95 -1.46 7.61
C PRO A 2 -4.05 -1.28 6.55
N SER A 3 -4.18 -0.07 6.03
CA SER A 3 -4.92 0.21 4.80
C SER A 3 -3.94 0.67 3.73
N VAL A 4 -4.02 0.05 2.55
CA VAL A 4 -3.21 0.37 1.37
C VAL A 4 -4.15 0.89 0.29
N THR A 5 -3.96 2.14 -0.11
CA THR A 5 -4.72 2.77 -1.20
C THR A 5 -3.78 3.11 -2.33
N ILE A 6 -4.01 2.53 -3.50
CA ILE A 6 -3.20 2.76 -4.70
C ILE A 6 -4.04 3.55 -5.70
N LEU A 7 -3.59 4.78 -5.98
CA LEU A 7 -4.21 5.69 -6.92
C LEU A 7 -3.53 5.50 -8.28
N ILE A 8 -4.32 5.10 -9.29
CA ILE A 8 -3.81 4.74 -10.62
C ILE A 8 -4.58 5.54 -11.67
N PRO A 9 -3.92 6.09 -12.72
CA PRO A 9 -4.63 6.74 -13.81
C PRO A 9 -5.63 5.78 -14.44
N GLY A 10 -6.89 6.18 -14.61
CA GLY A 10 -7.94 5.27 -15.08
C GLY A 10 -7.63 4.61 -16.43
N ALA A 11 -6.99 5.35 -17.35
CA ALA A 11 -6.55 4.84 -18.66
C ALA A 11 -5.39 3.83 -18.58
N SER A 12 -4.75 3.71 -17.41
CA SER A 12 -3.60 2.84 -17.16
C SER A 12 -3.88 1.83 -16.04
N MET A 13 -5.16 1.64 -15.69
CA MET A 13 -5.57 0.64 -14.71
C MET A 13 -5.21 -0.76 -15.21
N PRO A 14 -4.50 -1.60 -14.42
CA PRO A 14 -4.21 -2.97 -14.79
C PRO A 14 -5.46 -3.84 -14.95
N SER A 15 -5.27 -5.03 -15.49
CA SER A 15 -6.34 -6.04 -15.52
C SER A 15 -6.70 -6.51 -14.10
N ASN A 16 -7.91 -7.03 -13.92
CA ASN A 16 -8.35 -7.57 -12.63
C ASN A 16 -7.38 -8.62 -12.08
N ALA A 17 -6.89 -9.54 -12.92
CA ALA A 17 -5.92 -10.54 -12.50
C ALA A 17 -4.59 -9.92 -12.00
N ALA A 18 -4.13 -8.82 -12.61
CA ALA A 18 -2.96 -8.10 -12.13
C ALA A 18 -3.22 -7.37 -10.80
N LEU A 19 -4.43 -6.82 -10.62
CA LEU A 19 -4.86 -6.20 -9.36
C LEU A 19 -5.03 -7.23 -8.23
N ASP A 20 -5.55 -8.42 -8.52
CA ASP A 20 -5.67 -9.52 -7.54
C ASP A 20 -4.28 -9.98 -7.07
N ALA A 21 -3.34 -10.11 -8.00
CA ALA A 21 -1.95 -10.45 -7.68
C ALA A 21 -1.26 -9.35 -6.85
N LEU A 22 -1.43 -8.09 -7.21
CA LEU A 22 -0.90 -6.95 -6.44
C LEU A 22 -1.54 -6.87 -5.04
N SER A 23 -2.82 -7.21 -4.91
CA SER A 23 -3.51 -7.25 -3.62
C SER A 23 -2.93 -8.33 -2.71
N SER A 24 -2.67 -9.51 -3.28
CA SER A 24 -2.03 -10.62 -2.57
C SER A 24 -0.61 -10.24 -2.12
N ALA A 25 0.16 -9.56 -2.98
CA ALA A 25 1.48 -9.06 -2.64
C ALA A 25 1.43 -8.01 -1.51
N CYS A 26 0.46 -7.09 -1.56
CA CYS A 26 0.22 -6.10 -0.51
C CYS A 26 -0.14 -6.76 0.82
N GLU A 27 -0.97 -7.81 0.80
CA GLU A 27 -1.35 -8.58 1.99
C GLU A 27 -0.13 -9.29 2.61
N ALA A 28 0.69 -9.93 1.78
CA ALA A 28 1.93 -10.58 2.21
C ALA A 28 2.90 -9.56 2.83
N LEU A 29 3.18 -8.45 2.16
CA LEU A 29 4.06 -7.40 2.69
C LEU A 29 3.56 -6.81 4.01
N CYS A 30 2.25 -6.59 4.13
CA CYS A 30 1.65 -6.11 5.38
C CYS A 30 1.76 -7.15 6.50
N SER A 31 1.59 -8.42 6.20
CA SER A 31 1.68 -9.52 7.17
C SER A 31 3.13 -9.76 7.60
N ASP A 32 4.04 -9.87 6.65
CA ASP A 32 5.42 -10.29 6.90
C ASP A 32 6.30 -9.16 7.42
N VAL A 33 6.10 -7.94 6.90
CA VAL A 33 6.92 -6.78 7.26
C VAL A 33 6.24 -5.98 8.38
N LEU A 34 4.97 -5.60 8.20
CA LEU A 34 4.26 -4.78 9.20
C LEU A 34 3.67 -5.60 10.34
N ARG A 35 3.76 -6.94 10.31
CA ARG A 35 3.16 -7.86 11.29
C ARG A 35 1.67 -7.61 11.49
N ALA A 36 0.96 -7.33 10.40
CA ALA A 36 -0.48 -7.20 10.42
C ALA A 36 -1.13 -8.56 10.66
N ALA A 37 -2.18 -8.59 11.48
CA ALA A 37 -3.00 -9.78 11.62
C ALA A 37 -3.78 -10.04 10.31
N PRO A 38 -3.89 -11.30 9.85
CA PRO A 38 -4.70 -11.68 8.70
C PRO A 38 -6.14 -11.18 8.84
N GLY A 39 -6.76 -10.84 7.71
CA GLY A 39 -8.13 -10.31 7.67
C GLY A 39 -8.29 -8.88 8.21
N THR A 40 -7.21 -8.23 8.67
CA THR A 40 -7.26 -6.80 9.09
C THR A 40 -6.68 -5.85 8.03
N ILE A 41 -6.18 -6.39 6.92
CA ILE A 41 -5.52 -5.63 5.86
C ILE A 41 -6.58 -5.23 4.85
N HIS A 42 -6.62 -3.95 4.51
CA HIS A 42 -7.49 -3.43 3.47
C HIS A 42 -6.65 -2.93 2.29
N VAL A 43 -6.97 -3.38 1.08
CA VAL A 43 -6.31 -2.93 -0.16
C VAL A 43 -7.37 -2.38 -1.10
N ALA A 44 -7.15 -1.17 -1.62
CA ALA A 44 -8.08 -0.51 -2.52
C ALA A 44 -7.34 0.14 -3.71
N TYR A 45 -7.96 0.08 -4.89
CA TYR A 45 -7.49 0.75 -6.09
C TYR A 45 -8.46 1.86 -6.47
N VAL A 46 -7.94 3.05 -6.71
CA VAL A 46 -8.76 4.22 -7.02
C VAL A 46 -8.35 4.76 -8.39
N PRO A 47 -9.26 4.78 -9.39
CA PRO A 47 -8.98 5.44 -10.65
C PRO A 47 -8.91 6.95 -10.44
N ILE A 48 -7.85 7.58 -10.94
CA ILE A 48 -7.67 9.04 -10.84
C ILE A 48 -7.46 9.68 -12.21
N ARG A 49 -7.73 10.99 -12.27
CA ARG A 49 -7.16 11.87 -13.29
C ARG A 49 -5.87 12.46 -12.72
N HIS A 50 -4.75 12.04 -13.27
CA HIS A 50 -3.44 12.54 -12.86
C HIS A 50 -3.23 13.99 -13.34
N GLY A 51 -2.65 14.82 -12.47
CA GLY A 51 -2.22 16.19 -12.79
C GLY A 51 -0.73 16.26 -13.07
N CYS A 52 0.09 16.24 -12.01
CA CYS A 52 1.55 16.33 -12.07
C CYS A 52 2.24 15.38 -11.08
N GLY A 53 3.51 15.08 -11.34
CA GLY A 53 4.31 14.16 -10.53
C GLY A 53 4.30 12.73 -11.05
N HIS A 54 4.41 11.76 -10.12
CA HIS A 54 4.37 10.35 -10.47
C HIS A 54 2.92 9.93 -10.77
N PRO A 55 2.67 9.21 -11.87
CA PRO A 55 1.32 8.85 -12.30
C PRO A 55 0.59 7.96 -11.29
N VAL A 56 1.32 7.12 -10.56
CA VAL A 56 0.81 6.23 -9.51
C VAL A 56 1.24 6.74 -8.13
N SER A 57 0.33 6.69 -7.16
CA SER A 57 0.61 7.00 -5.76
C SER A 57 0.09 5.88 -4.88
N ALA A 58 0.83 5.53 -3.82
CA ALA A 58 0.38 4.58 -2.81
C ALA A 58 0.38 5.26 -1.44
N GLU A 59 -0.74 5.15 -0.74
CA GLU A 59 -0.90 5.65 0.62
C GLU A 59 -1.14 4.47 1.55
N ILE A 60 -0.29 4.36 2.58
CA ILE A 60 -0.36 3.29 3.56
C ILE A 60 -0.64 3.91 4.92
N ARG A 61 -1.72 3.49 5.57
CA ARG A 61 -2.11 3.95 6.92
C ARG A 61 -2.02 2.80 7.89
N PHE A 62 -1.33 2.96 9.02
CA PHE A 62 -1.15 1.88 10.00
C PHE A 62 -0.97 2.40 11.43
N ARG A 63 -1.09 1.50 12.43
CA ARG A 63 -0.82 1.82 13.85
C ARG A 63 0.66 1.80 14.18
N ILE A 64 1.24 2.83 14.79
CA ILE A 64 2.64 2.81 15.21
C ILE A 64 2.85 1.73 16.29
N THR A 65 3.94 0.98 16.16
CA THR A 65 4.37 -0.03 17.14
C THR A 65 5.90 0.03 17.26
N SER A 66 6.44 -0.34 18.42
CA SER A 66 7.88 -0.25 18.73
C SER A 66 8.79 -1.05 17.80
N PHE A 67 8.25 -2.04 17.07
CA PHE A 67 9.03 -2.89 16.18
C PHE A 67 9.10 -2.37 14.73
N ARG A 68 8.46 -1.26 14.39
CA ARG A 68 8.50 -0.67 13.04
C ARG A 68 9.55 0.42 12.98
N THR A 69 10.80 -0.01 12.84
CA THR A 69 11.95 0.90 12.67
C THR A 69 11.96 1.53 11.28
N THR A 70 12.76 2.59 11.10
CA THR A 70 12.95 3.26 9.81
C THR A 70 13.40 2.27 8.74
N GLU A 71 14.34 1.37 9.06
CA GLU A 71 14.89 0.40 8.12
C GLU A 71 13.84 -0.63 7.66
N LEU A 72 12.97 -1.04 8.57
CA LEU A 72 11.86 -1.94 8.25
C LEU A 72 10.84 -1.25 7.33
N MET A 73 10.55 0.03 7.58
CA MET A 73 9.66 0.81 6.74
C MET A 73 10.27 1.08 5.36
N ASP A 74 11.56 1.38 5.28
CA ASP A 74 12.26 1.56 4.00
C ASP A 74 12.24 0.27 3.17
N ARG A 75 12.46 -0.89 3.82
CA ARG A 75 12.31 -2.19 3.15
C ARG A 75 10.89 -2.41 2.64
N PHE A 76 9.88 -2.14 3.48
CA PHE A 76 8.48 -2.25 3.08
C PHE A 76 8.17 -1.39 1.85
N MET A 77 8.60 -0.12 1.86
CA MET A 77 8.37 0.80 0.75
C MET A 77 9.09 0.37 -0.53
N ALA A 78 10.33 -0.12 -0.42
CA ALA A 78 11.09 -0.60 -1.58
C ALA A 78 10.46 -1.84 -2.22
N GLU A 79 10.01 -2.82 -1.44
CA GLU A 79 9.33 -4.00 -1.99
C GLU A 79 7.95 -3.65 -2.56
N LEU A 80 7.20 -2.77 -1.90
CA LEU A 80 5.93 -2.30 -2.42
C LEU A 80 6.08 -1.57 -3.76
N ASP A 81 7.10 -0.72 -3.91
CA ASP A 81 7.38 -0.03 -5.17
C ASP A 81 7.68 -1.01 -6.30
N ARG A 82 8.43 -2.09 -6.02
CA ARG A 82 8.70 -3.16 -6.99
C ARG A 82 7.44 -3.88 -7.44
N GLU A 83 6.55 -4.22 -6.51
CA GLU A 83 5.29 -4.87 -6.84
C GLU A 83 4.36 -3.95 -7.63
N ILE A 84 4.28 -2.66 -7.27
CA ILE A 84 3.51 -1.69 -8.04
C ILE A 84 4.11 -1.54 -9.44
N LEU A 85 5.43 -1.42 -9.57
CA LEU A 85 6.10 -1.32 -10.87
C LEU A 85 5.84 -2.56 -11.73
N ARG A 86 5.96 -3.76 -11.16
CA ARG A 86 5.70 -5.03 -11.84
C ARG A 86 4.27 -5.13 -12.38
N HIS A 87 3.29 -4.67 -11.62
CA HIS A 87 1.87 -4.85 -11.95
C HIS A 87 1.24 -3.67 -12.70
N THR A 88 1.82 -2.47 -12.60
CA THR A 88 1.28 -1.25 -13.23
C THR A 88 2.19 -0.68 -14.31
N GLY A 89 3.47 -1.03 -14.33
CA GLY A 89 4.47 -0.43 -15.21
C GLY A 89 4.96 0.95 -14.75
N PHE A 90 4.55 1.43 -13.57
CA PHE A 90 4.92 2.74 -13.05
C PHE A 90 5.62 2.64 -11.70
N VAL A 91 6.62 3.52 -11.50
CA VAL A 91 7.17 3.81 -10.18
C VAL A 91 6.16 4.65 -9.40
N ALA A 92 5.90 4.27 -8.15
CA ALA A 92 4.89 4.91 -7.34
C ALA A 92 5.48 5.99 -6.43
N ARG A 93 4.70 7.05 -6.18
CA ARG A 93 4.95 7.90 -5.02
C ARG A 93 4.34 7.25 -3.79
N ILE A 94 5.18 6.68 -2.93
CA ILE A 94 4.73 5.99 -1.71
C ILE A 94 4.75 6.95 -0.51
N ARG A 95 3.68 6.94 0.29
CA ARG A 95 3.60 7.64 1.58
C ARG A 95 3.03 6.73 2.66
N CYS A 96 3.72 6.68 3.79
CA CYS A 96 3.32 5.93 4.97
C CYS A 96 2.87 6.88 6.08
N PHE A 97 1.69 6.63 6.64
CA PHE A 97 1.09 7.40 7.71
C PHE A 97 0.90 6.49 8.93
N GLY A 98 1.77 6.69 9.92
CA GLY A 98 1.66 6.05 11.23
C GLY A 98 0.72 6.84 12.14
N TYR A 99 -0.18 6.14 12.81
CA TYR A 99 -1.06 6.69 13.85
C TYR A 99 -0.83 5.98 15.17
N ASP A 100 -0.80 6.71 16.28
CA ASP A 100 -0.76 6.08 17.60
C ASP A 100 -2.03 5.24 17.84
N THR A 101 -1.90 4.19 18.66
CA THR A 101 -2.99 3.23 18.95
C THR A 101 -4.35 3.85 19.27
N PRO A 102 -4.46 4.92 20.09
CA PRO A 102 -5.77 5.51 20.41
C PRO A 102 -6.38 6.34 19.28
N HIS A 103 -5.67 6.58 18.17
CA HIS A 103 -6.12 7.48 17.10
C HIS A 103 -6.49 6.78 15.78
N LEU A 104 -6.30 5.45 15.69
CA LEU A 104 -6.71 4.67 14.53
C LEU A 104 -7.78 3.64 14.89
N HIS A 105 -9.02 3.99 14.62
CA HIS A 105 -10.20 3.13 14.77
C HIS A 105 -10.60 2.54 13.42
N ALA A 106 -11.11 1.31 13.41
CA ALA A 106 -11.94 0.83 12.30
C ALA A 106 -13.00 -0.12 12.82
N ARG A 107 -13.97 -0.37 11.94
CA ARG A 107 -15.09 -1.25 12.14
C ARG A 107 -15.30 -2.01 10.83
N HIS A 108 -15.42 -3.33 10.94
CA HIS A 108 -15.38 -4.31 9.85
C HIS A 108 -13.97 -4.56 9.33
#